data_AF-A0A557SRU3-F1
#
_entry.id   AF-A0A557SRU3-F1
#
_cell.length_a   1.000
_cell.length_b   1.000
_cell.length_c   1.000
_cell.angle_alpha   90.00
_cell.angle_beta   90.00
_cell.angle_gamma   90.00
#
_symmetry.space_group_name_H-M   'P 1'
#
loop_
_entity.id
_entity.type
_entity.pdbx_description
1 polymer ?
#
loop_
_entity_poly.entity_id
_entity_poly.type
_entity_poly.pdbx_seq_one_letter_code
_entity_poly.pdbx_strand_id
1 'polypeptide(L)' 'MYIYDMISENNSNPTVMSLHSPYKKFSSIRAFVDVSGKTKYCVSCSNTATQEAIFTADGASIIEKYCDSCAKKEMK' A
#
# COMPACT_ATOMS: atom_id res chain seq x y z
N MET A 1 13.86 15.81 1.67
CA MET A 1 12.51 16.08 2.20
C MET A 1 11.58 16.15 1.00
N TYR A 2 10.90 15.07 0.63
CA TYR A 2 10.06 15.06 -0.56
C TYR A 2 8.60 15.17 -0.12
N ILE A 3 8.13 16.42 -0.12
CA ILE A 3 6.72 16.79 -0.03
C ILE A 3 6.15 16.62 -1.44
N TYR A 4 5.06 15.86 -1.57
CA TYR A 4 4.22 15.88 -2.76
C TYR A 4 2.81 16.27 -2.33
N ASP A 5 2.52 17.57 -2.45
CA ASP A 5 1.18 18.12 -2.49
C ASP A 5 0.53 17.73 -3.82
N MET A 6 -0.63 17.06 -3.76
CA MET A 6 -1.56 16.99 -4.89
C MET A 6 -2.96 17.25 -4.38
N ILE A 7 -3.39 18.50 -4.57
CA ILE A 7 -4.75 18.98 -4.33
C ILE A 7 -5.60 18.55 -5.53
N SER A 8 -6.68 17.82 -5.28
CA SER A 8 -7.83 17.75 -6.18
C SER A 8 -9.08 17.92 -5.32
N GLU A 9 -9.63 19.13 -5.34
CA GLU A 9 -10.94 19.45 -4.77
C GLU A 9 -12.02 18.63 -5.49
N ASN A 10 -12.80 17.84 -4.74
CA ASN A 10 -14.26 17.96 -4.70
C ASN A 10 -14.90 16.93 -3.73
N ASN A 11 -15.63 17.47 -2.74
CA ASN A 11 -16.70 16.84 -1.94
C ASN A 11 -16.33 15.91 -0.76
N SER A 12 -16.22 16.52 0.42
CA SER A 12 -16.81 16.11 1.71
C SER A 12 -16.82 14.63 2.14
N ASN A 13 -15.69 14.13 2.66
CA ASN A 13 -15.60 13.30 3.89
C ASN A 13 -14.10 13.05 4.16
N PRO A 14 -13.62 12.93 5.42
CA PRO A 14 -12.20 12.81 5.72
C PRO A 14 -11.74 11.40 5.34
N THR A 15 -11.44 11.24 4.06
CA THR A 15 -10.87 10.04 3.49
C THR A 15 -9.40 10.03 3.89
N VAL A 16 -9.12 9.23 4.91
CA VAL A 16 -7.85 8.53 5.14
C VAL A 16 -7.00 8.56 3.87
N MET A 17 -5.81 9.17 3.96
CA MET A 17 -4.80 9.21 2.90
C MET A 17 -4.57 7.78 2.37
N SER A 18 -5.36 7.40 1.36
CA SER A 18 -5.09 6.23 0.56
C SER A 18 -3.87 6.61 -0.26
N LEU A 19 -2.81 5.83 -0.16
CA LEU A 19 -1.59 5.99 -0.93
C LEU A 19 -1.84 5.62 -2.40
N HIS A 20 -2.89 6.18 -3.02
CA HIS A 20 -3.07 6.24 -4.45
C HIS A 20 -2.06 7.27 -4.99
N SER A 21 -0.79 6.90 -5.02
CA SER A 21 0.14 7.55 -5.94
C SER A 21 -0.42 7.32 -7.34
N PRO A 22 -0.76 8.37 -8.11
CA PRO A 22 -1.34 8.22 -9.45
C PRO A 22 -0.39 7.48 -10.41
N TYR A 23 0.86 7.31 -10.01
CA TYR A 23 1.93 6.65 -10.75
C TYR A 23 2.08 5.16 -10.43
N LYS A 24 1.44 4.63 -9.37
CA LYS A 24 1.47 3.19 -9.07
C LYS A 24 0.07 2.57 -9.23
N LYS A 25 -0.07 1.65 -10.17
CA LYS A 25 -1.32 0.90 -10.42
C LYS A 25 -1.29 -0.39 -9.65
N PHE A 26 -2.34 -0.68 -8.89
CA PHE A 26 -2.48 -1.99 -8.24
C PHE A 26 -2.50 -3.09 -9.31
N SER A 27 -1.68 -4.12 -9.11
CA SER A 27 -1.59 -5.26 -10.01
C SER A 27 -2.17 -6.52 -9.37
N SER A 28 -1.74 -6.88 -8.16
CA SER A 28 -2.22 -8.08 -7.46
C SER A 28 -1.88 -8.05 -5.98
N ILE A 29 -2.60 -8.84 -5.18
CA ILE A 29 -2.26 -9.11 -3.78
C ILE A 29 -2.17 -10.61 -3.55
N ARG A 30 -1.23 -11.02 -2.70
CA ARG A 30 -1.08 -12.40 -2.28
C ARG A 30 -0.74 -12.49 -0.79
N ALA A 31 -1.01 -13.65 -0.21
CA ALA A 31 -0.53 -13.98 1.12
C ALA A 31 1.00 -13.88 1.17
N PHE A 32 1.52 -13.20 2.19
CA PHE A 32 2.95 -13.14 2.48
C PHE A 32 3.30 -14.21 3.51
N VAL A 33 4.11 -15.18 3.10
CA VAL A 33 4.69 -16.18 3.99
C VAL A 33 6.15 -15.80 4.20
N ASP A 34 6.53 -15.51 5.44
CA ASP A 34 7.92 -15.19 5.77
C ASP A 34 8.78 -16.46 5.76
N VAL A 35 9.43 -16.72 4.62
CA VAL A 35 10.35 -17.86 4.45
C VAL A 35 11.76 -17.54 4.98
N SER A 36 12.08 -16.26 5.22
CA SER A 36 13.41 -15.80 5.65
C SER A 36 13.56 -15.70 7.17
N GLY A 37 12.48 -15.87 7.93
CA GLY A 37 12.46 -15.66 9.38
C GLY A 37 12.72 -14.21 9.79
N LYS A 38 12.58 -13.26 8.85
CA LYS A 38 12.70 -11.83 9.10
C LYS A 38 11.30 -11.23 9.05
N THR A 39 10.69 -11.09 10.23
CA THR A 39 9.39 -10.44 10.39
C THR A 39 9.35 -9.15 9.61
N LYS A 40 8.41 -9.07 8.68
CA LYS A 40 8.14 -7.86 7.92
C LYS A 40 6.94 -7.16 8.52
N TYR A 41 6.95 -5.84 8.44
CA TYR A 41 5.94 -4.99 9.03
C TYR A 41 5.07 -4.35 7.95
N CYS A 42 3.81 -4.12 8.31
CA CYS A 42 2.81 -3.44 7.50
C CYS A 42 3.25 -1.99 7.29
N VAL A 43 3.28 -1.54 6.04
CA VAL A 43 3.67 -0.16 5.68
C VAL A 43 2.72 0.88 6.30
N SER A 44 1.46 0.50 6.54
CA SER A 44 0.42 1.42 7.05
C SER A 44 0.35 1.52 8.58
N CYS A 45 0.56 0.42 9.31
CA CYS A 45 0.32 0.38 10.76
C CYS A 45 1.44 -0.27 11.59
N SER A 46 2.55 -0.65 10.96
CA SER A 46 3.71 -1.27 11.61
C SER A 46 3.46 -2.60 12.33
N ASN A 47 2.24 -3.16 12.26
CA ASN A 47 1.95 -4.53 12.70
C ASN A 47 2.59 -5.56 11.77
N THR A 48 2.66 -6.83 12.18
CA THR A 48 3.16 -7.92 11.32
C THR A 48 2.41 -7.95 9.99
N ALA A 49 3.17 -7.93 8.89
CA ALA A 49 2.60 -8.06 7.55
C ALA A 49 2.25 -9.52 7.25
N THR A 50 1.06 -9.71 6.69
CA THR A 50 0.50 -11.01 6.28
C THR A 50 0.20 -11.07 4.79
N GLN A 51 0.29 -9.93 4.10
CA GLN A 51 0.02 -9.83 2.66
C GLN A 51 1.09 -8.98 1.96
N GLU A 52 1.30 -9.30 0.68
CA GLU A 52 2.15 -8.56 -0.25
C GLU A 52 1.28 -8.03 -1.40
N ALA A 53 1.22 -6.71 -1.50
CA ALA A 53 0.59 -5.99 -2.60
C ALA A 53 1.65 -5.65 -3.65
N ILE A 54 1.34 -5.96 -4.91
CA ILE A 54 2.17 -5.68 -6.07
C ILE A 54 1.54 -4.52 -6.81
N PHE A 55 2.33 -3.49 -7.04
CA PHE A 55 1.97 -2.32 -7.83
C PHE A 55 2.90 -2.21 -9.04
N THR A 56 2.39 -1.70 -10.15
CA THR A 56 3.16 -1.37 -11.34
C THR A 56 3.31 0.14 -11.42
N ALA A 57 4.54 0.64 -11.46
CA ALA A 57 4.86 2.05 -11.61
C ALA A 57 5.96 2.22 -12.67
N ASP A 58 5.68 2.98 -13.73
CA ASP A 58 6.65 3.35 -14.78
C ASP A 58 7.60 2.22 -15.22
N GLY A 59 7.03 1.04 -15.51
CA GLY A 59 7.79 -0.14 -15.98
C GLY A 59 8.49 -0.96 -14.88
N ALA A 60 8.36 -0.58 -13.62
CA ALA A 60 8.85 -1.31 -12.46
C ALA A 60 7.69 -1.91 -11.62
N SER A 61 7.99 -3.01 -10.91
CA SER A 61 7.09 -3.59 -9.92
C SER A 61 7.51 -3.19 -8.51
N ILE A 62 6.60 -2.55 -7.77
CA ILE A 62 6.76 -2.18 -6.37
C ILE A 62 6.02 -3.21 -5.53
N ILE A 63 6.69 -3.77 -4.53
CA ILE A 63 6.10 -4.71 -3.58
C ILE A 63 5.98 -4.01 -2.23
N GLU A 64 4.75 -3.81 -1.77
CA GLU A 64 4.45 -3.27 -0.45
C GLU A 64 3.83 -4.36 0.42
N LYS A 65 4.14 -4.34 1.71
CA LYS A 65 3.71 -5.36 2.67
C LYS A 65 2.65 -4.78 3.59
N TYR A 66 1.56 -5.50 3.76
CA TYR A 66 0.41 -5.07 4.55
C TYR A 66 -0.05 -6.18 5.50
N CYS A 67 -0.70 -5.80 6.60
CA CYS A 67 -1.51 -6.73 7.38
C CYS A 67 -2.91 -6.84 6.79
N ASP A 68 -3.67 -7.87 7.18
CA ASP A 68 -4.99 -8.15 6.59
C ASP A 68 -5.99 -7.00 6.71
N SER A 69 -5.93 -6.25 7.80
CA SER A 69 -6.83 -5.13 8.04
C SER A 69 -6.50 -3.93 7.17
N CYS A 70 -5.21 -3.65 6.93
CA CYS A 70 -4.77 -2.56 6.05
C CYS A 70 -4.93 -2.94 4.57
N ALA A 71 -4.61 -4.18 4.20
CA ALA A 71 -4.78 -4.67 2.83
C ALA A 71 -6.22 -4.50 2.33
N LYS A 72 -7.21 -4.83 3.16
CA LYS A 72 -8.64 -4.64 2.84
C LYS A 72 -9.05 -3.17 2.67
N LYS A 73 -8.33 -2.23 3.28
CA LYS A 73 -8.61 -0.79 3.17
C LYS A 73 -8.00 -0.19 1.92
N GLU A 74 -6.79 -0.58 1.58
CA GLU A 74 -6.05 -0.07 0.41
C GLU A 74 -6.54 -0.67 -0.92
N MET A 75 -7.32 -1.76 -0.88
CA MET A 75 -7.77 -2.53 -2.06
C MET A 75 -9.27 -2.46 -2.32
N LYS A 76 -9.94 -1.53 -1.65
CA LYS A 76 -11.37 -1.28 -1.81
C LYS A 76 -11.58 0.04 -2.54
#